data_AF-A0A0N4YZH2-F1
#
_entry.id   AF-A0A0N4YZH2-F1
#
_cell.length_a   1.000
_cell.length_b   1.000
_cell.length_c   1.000
_cell.angle_alpha   90.00
_cell.angle_beta   90.00
_cell.angle_gamma   90.00
#
_symmetry.space_group_name_H-M   'P 1'
#
loop_
_entity.id
_entity.type
_entity.pdbx_description
1 polymer ?
#
loop_
_entity_poly.entity_id
_entity_poly.type
_entity_poly.pdbx_seq_one_letter_code
_entity_poly.pdbx_strand_id
1 'polypeptide(L)'
;MFVGALTVREYLCIQARLRTNLSKEKRERRVNIIITQLGLRKCQNNKIGIVGVLKGISGGEARRLTFACELLSNPALLFCDEPTTGLDSFMAEHVVMILSKLAKSGRTIVCTIHQPASQLYLMFDKVMFLASGRTAFFGSPREGIGFFEKCGYPCPRNYNPADLIIHTLAVVPHEEDVCRTRITSICDKFEAGEYGKILNEELANVKCTEVPPGRRRVNIGVQVAALLHRYSLDNLRNPSLARAKLMQKFVMGIFVGLLYFQTPLSLVGIGNLNGALFYLVGELTYSTLFGILTCLPSDYPLVAKEYHDGIYYVFSYYLARVLSYLPLFSIDGLLMIYVCYWMVGFSSSLTQVEFPVFSSRFV
;
A
#
# COMPACT_ATOMS: atom_id res chain seq x y z
N MET A 1 1.67 -5.07 -0.32
CA MET A 1 1.54 -3.71 -0.91
C MET A 1 0.11 -3.34 -1.31
N PHE A 2 -0.80 -4.29 -1.51
CA PHE A 2 -2.19 -4.01 -1.89
C PHE A 2 -3.13 -4.96 -1.14
N VAL A 3 -4.43 -4.66 -1.18
CA VAL A 3 -5.47 -5.61 -0.73
C VAL A 3 -5.78 -6.56 -1.88
N GLY A 4 -5.32 -7.80 -1.76
CA GLY A 4 -5.33 -8.76 -2.87
C GLY A 4 -6.72 -9.24 -3.32
N ALA A 5 -7.73 -9.16 -2.45
CA ALA A 5 -9.09 -9.59 -2.76
C ALA A 5 -9.86 -8.64 -3.70
N LEU A 6 -9.40 -7.38 -3.83
CA LEU A 6 -10.01 -6.37 -4.68
C LEU A 6 -9.49 -6.46 -6.12
N THR A 7 -10.33 -5.99 -7.06
CA THR A 7 -9.91 -5.78 -8.44
C THR A 7 -9.12 -4.48 -8.59
N VAL A 8 -8.33 -4.38 -9.65
CA VAL A 8 -7.57 -3.16 -10.02
C VAL A 8 -8.48 -1.93 -10.04
N ARG A 9 -9.65 -2.02 -10.68
CA ARG A 9 -10.61 -0.90 -10.79
C ARG A 9 -11.22 -0.53 -9.45
N GLU A 10 -11.66 -1.49 -8.65
CA GLU A 10 -12.24 -1.22 -7.32
C GLU A 10 -11.22 -0.56 -6.40
N TYR A 11 -9.98 -1.08 -6.41
CA TYR A 11 -8.90 -0.52 -5.63
C TYR A 11 -8.62 0.93 -6.01
N LEU A 12 -8.54 1.24 -7.32
CA LEU A 12 -8.36 2.60 -7.81
C LEU A 12 -9.54 3.51 -7.46
N CYS A 13 -10.78 3.02 -7.53
CA CYS A 13 -11.96 3.79 -7.12
C CYS A 13 -11.91 4.14 -5.62
N ILE A 14 -11.52 3.20 -4.75
CA ILE A 14 -11.37 3.46 -3.32
C ILE A 14 -10.22 4.42 -3.05
N GLN A 15 -9.07 4.24 -3.70
CA GLN A 15 -7.94 5.17 -3.62
C GLN A 15 -8.36 6.57 -4.09
N ALA A 16 -9.15 6.69 -5.17
CA ALA A 16 -9.66 7.97 -5.65
C ALA A 16 -10.53 8.65 -4.59
N ARG A 17 -11.36 7.90 -3.87
CA ARG A 17 -12.20 8.42 -2.77
C ARG A 17 -11.37 8.91 -1.59
N LEU A 18 -10.25 8.26 -1.29
CA LEU A 18 -9.37 8.61 -0.17
C LEU A 18 -8.41 9.76 -0.50
N ARG A 19 -8.05 9.90 -1.77
CA ARG A 19 -6.99 10.82 -2.22
C ARG A 19 -7.51 12.13 -2.83
N THR A 20 -8.80 12.19 -3.17
CA THR A 20 -9.40 13.35 -3.86
C THR A 20 -10.75 13.76 -3.29
N ASN A 21 -10.97 15.07 -3.15
CA ASN A 21 -12.26 15.69 -2.79
C ASN A 21 -13.17 15.94 -4.01
N LEU A 22 -13.01 15.16 -5.07
CA LEU A 22 -13.80 15.31 -6.30
C LEU A 22 -15.18 14.62 -6.18
N SER A 23 -16.15 15.08 -6.97
CA SER A 23 -17.45 14.42 -7.09
C SER A 23 -17.29 12.98 -7.61
N LYS A 24 -18.29 12.12 -7.35
CA LYS A 24 -18.25 10.70 -7.75
C LYS A 24 -17.96 10.54 -9.26
N GLU A 25 -18.67 11.28 -10.12
CA GLU A 25 -18.46 11.23 -11.57
C GLU A 25 -17.06 11.68 -11.99
N LYS A 26 -16.55 12.77 -11.41
CA LYS A 26 -15.19 13.26 -11.71
C LYS A 26 -14.13 12.25 -11.27
N ARG A 27 -14.32 11.58 -10.13
CA ARG A 27 -13.43 10.49 -9.67
C ARG A 27 -13.44 9.31 -10.63
N GLU A 28 -14.62 8.87 -11.06
CA GLU A 28 -14.73 7.75 -12.00
C GLU A 28 -14.10 8.08 -13.36
N ARG A 29 -14.33 9.29 -13.90
CA ARG A 29 -13.66 9.76 -15.11
C ARG A 29 -12.14 9.76 -14.94
N ARG A 30 -11.63 10.25 -13.79
CA ARG A 30 -10.20 10.27 -13.48
C ARG A 30 -9.60 8.86 -13.43
N VAL A 31 -10.29 7.92 -12.78
CA VAL A 31 -9.88 6.51 -12.74
C VAL A 31 -9.82 5.92 -14.14
N ASN A 32 -10.83 6.15 -14.98
CA ASN A 32 -10.85 5.65 -16.36
C ASN A 32 -9.72 6.22 -17.23
N ILE A 33 -9.40 7.51 -17.06
CA ILE A 33 -8.25 8.15 -17.73
C ILE A 33 -6.94 7.47 -17.31
N ILE A 34 -6.72 7.27 -16.01
CA ILE A 34 -5.49 6.69 -15.48
C ILE A 34 -5.34 5.22 -15.91
N ILE A 35 -6.42 4.43 -15.86
CA ILE A 35 -6.43 3.04 -16.35
C ILE A 35 -6.01 2.99 -17.83
N THR A 36 -6.46 3.95 -18.63
CA THR A 36 -6.09 4.04 -20.05
C THR A 36 -4.64 4.47 -20.24
N GLN A 37 -4.20 5.52 -19.54
CA GLN A 37 -2.84 6.07 -19.64
C GLN A 37 -1.76 5.05 -19.25
N LEU A 38 -2.05 4.19 -18.27
CA LEU A 38 -1.12 3.19 -17.76
C LEU A 38 -1.33 1.79 -18.37
N GLY A 39 -2.17 1.66 -19.41
CA GLY A 39 -2.39 0.38 -20.08
C GLY A 39 -2.99 -0.71 -19.19
N LEU A 40 -3.73 -0.35 -18.14
CA LEU A 40 -4.36 -1.27 -17.19
C LEU A 40 -5.74 -1.77 -17.65
N ARG A 41 -6.19 -1.43 -18.86
CA ARG A 41 -7.53 -1.80 -19.37
C ARG A 41 -7.76 -3.31 -19.39
N LYS A 42 -6.75 -4.10 -19.76
CA LYS A 42 -6.87 -5.57 -19.86
C LYS A 42 -7.06 -6.23 -18.49
N CYS A 43 -6.44 -5.70 -17.45
CA CYS A 43 -6.46 -6.26 -16.10
C CYS A 43 -7.37 -5.52 -15.10
N GLN A 44 -8.14 -4.53 -15.55
CA GLN A 44 -8.95 -3.68 -14.66
C GLN A 44 -9.94 -4.45 -13.77
N ASN A 45 -10.47 -5.58 -14.26
CA ASN A 45 -11.44 -6.43 -13.54
C ASN A 45 -10.79 -7.66 -12.91
N ASN A 46 -9.47 -7.83 -13.05
CA ASN A 46 -8.75 -8.94 -12.42
C ASN A 46 -8.46 -8.60 -10.96
N LYS A 47 -8.51 -9.61 -10.10
CA LYS A 47 -8.08 -9.49 -8.70
C LYS A 47 -6.59 -9.18 -8.65
N ILE A 48 -6.19 -8.29 -7.74
CA ILE A 48 -4.77 -7.91 -7.57
C ILE A 48 -3.95 -9.13 -7.11
N GLY A 49 -4.54 -9.98 -6.26
CA GLY A 49 -3.89 -11.17 -5.74
C GLY A 49 -2.93 -10.88 -4.59
N ILE A 50 -2.50 -11.96 -3.96
CA ILE A 50 -1.54 -11.96 -2.85
C ILE A 50 -0.37 -12.80 -3.33
N VAL A 51 0.82 -12.20 -3.40
CA VAL A 51 2.03 -12.88 -3.89
C VAL A 51 2.24 -14.17 -3.10
N GLY A 52 2.34 -15.30 -3.81
CA GLY A 52 2.54 -16.63 -3.23
C GLY A 52 1.28 -17.34 -2.70
N VAL A 53 0.13 -16.66 -2.58
CA VAL A 53 -1.11 -17.24 -2.03
C VAL A 53 -2.24 -17.24 -3.05
N LEU A 54 -2.50 -16.10 -3.68
CA LEU A 54 -3.58 -15.93 -4.65
C LEU A 54 -3.01 -15.38 -5.95
N LYS A 55 -3.12 -16.15 -7.04
CA LYS A 55 -2.77 -15.69 -8.38
C LYS A 55 -3.55 -14.40 -8.71
N GLY A 56 -2.83 -13.38 -9.16
CA GLY A 56 -3.38 -12.07 -9.47
C GLY A 56 -2.72 -11.43 -10.68
N ILE A 57 -2.59 -10.11 -10.65
CA ILE A 57 -1.95 -9.34 -11.72
C ILE A 57 -0.44 -9.61 -11.77
N SER A 58 0.17 -9.41 -12.94
CA SER A 58 1.63 -9.54 -13.12
C SER A 58 2.41 -8.48 -12.33
N GLY A 59 3.70 -8.71 -12.07
CA GLY A 59 4.56 -7.76 -11.36
C GLY A 59 4.62 -6.37 -12.04
N GLY A 60 4.70 -6.35 -13.37
CA GLY A 60 4.66 -5.10 -14.15
C GLY A 60 3.31 -4.38 -14.04
N GLU A 61 2.19 -5.12 -14.05
CA GLU A 61 0.86 -4.54 -13.81
C GLU A 61 0.72 -3.99 -12.39
N ALA A 62 1.25 -4.70 -11.40
CA ALA A 62 1.27 -4.24 -10.01
C ALA A 62 2.08 -2.95 -9.85
N ARG A 63 3.23 -2.83 -10.52
CA ARG A 63 4.03 -1.58 -10.54
C ARG A 63 3.24 -0.44 -11.19
N ARG A 64 2.59 -0.68 -12.34
CA ARG A 64 1.72 0.30 -12.99
C ARG A 64 0.53 0.69 -12.12
N LEU A 65 -0.04 -0.23 -11.34
CA LEU A 65 -1.08 0.08 -10.36
C LEU A 65 -0.56 0.98 -9.22
N THR A 66 0.68 0.80 -8.75
CA THR A 66 1.30 1.73 -7.79
C THR A 66 1.36 3.15 -8.35
N PHE A 67 1.88 3.32 -9.58
CA PHE A 67 1.89 4.62 -10.25
C PHE A 67 0.48 5.19 -10.43
N ALA A 68 -0.49 4.34 -10.79
CA ALA A 68 -1.88 4.74 -10.93
C ALA A 68 -2.43 5.36 -9.64
N CYS A 69 -2.11 4.77 -8.48
CA CYS A 69 -2.58 5.26 -7.17
C CYS A 69 -2.02 6.64 -6.83
N GLU A 70 -0.77 6.93 -7.20
CA GLU A 70 -0.16 8.23 -6.97
C GLU A 70 -0.71 9.30 -7.93
N LEU A 71 -0.91 8.94 -9.20
CA LEU A 71 -1.42 9.85 -10.23
C LEU A 71 -2.90 10.24 -10.07
N LEU A 72 -3.67 9.54 -9.23
CA LEU A 72 -5.05 9.91 -8.88
C LEU A 72 -5.16 11.32 -8.32
N SER A 73 -4.15 11.75 -7.56
CA SER A 73 -4.10 13.07 -6.92
C SER A 73 -3.74 14.20 -7.88
N ASN A 74 -3.34 13.87 -9.12
CA ASN A 74 -2.79 14.81 -10.09
C ASN A 74 -1.66 15.69 -9.53
N PRO A 75 -0.59 15.10 -8.95
CA PRO A 75 0.50 15.89 -8.41
C PRO A 75 1.24 16.64 -9.52
N ALA A 76 1.67 17.87 -9.23
CA ALA A 76 2.53 18.66 -10.13
C ALA A 76 3.99 18.16 -10.09
N LEU A 77 4.43 17.66 -8.92
CA LEU A 77 5.75 17.10 -8.68
C LEU A 77 5.61 15.65 -8.21
N LEU A 78 6.31 14.73 -8.88
CA LEU A 78 6.29 13.30 -8.57
C LEU A 78 7.72 12.81 -8.30
N PHE A 79 7.93 12.19 -7.14
CA PHE A 79 9.17 11.50 -6.79
C PHE A 79 8.99 9.99 -7.03
N CYS A 80 9.92 9.40 -7.76
CA CYS A 80 9.91 7.98 -8.10
C CYS A 80 11.23 7.36 -7.67
N ASP A 81 11.21 6.64 -6.55
CA ASP A 81 12.38 5.89 -6.11
C ASP A 81 12.48 4.58 -6.90
N GLU A 82 13.57 4.41 -7.64
CA GLU A 82 13.92 3.23 -8.42
C GLU A 82 12.73 2.64 -9.21
N PRO A 83 12.13 3.40 -10.15
CA PRO A 83 10.89 3.01 -10.83
C PRO A 83 11.01 1.73 -11.67
N THR A 84 12.24 1.38 -12.08
CA THR A 84 12.57 0.29 -13.00
C THR A 84 13.13 -0.96 -12.31
N THR A 85 13.42 -0.91 -11.00
CA THR A 85 14.03 -2.05 -10.28
C THR A 85 13.09 -3.25 -10.23
N GLY A 86 13.61 -4.43 -10.53
CA GLY A 86 12.86 -5.69 -10.56
C GLY A 86 11.94 -5.86 -11.78
N LEU A 87 12.11 -5.04 -12.83
CA LEU A 87 11.43 -5.19 -14.12
C LEU A 87 12.41 -5.71 -15.19
N ASP A 88 11.87 -6.37 -16.21
CA ASP A 88 12.63 -6.65 -17.43
C ASP A 88 12.88 -5.36 -18.23
N SER A 89 13.80 -5.41 -19.20
CA SER A 89 14.21 -4.26 -20.00
C SER A 89 13.05 -3.60 -20.74
N PHE A 90 12.14 -4.40 -21.31
CA PHE A 90 10.98 -3.91 -22.06
C PHE A 90 9.95 -3.22 -21.16
N MET A 91 9.65 -3.76 -19.98
CA MET A 91 8.76 -3.14 -19.00
C MET A 91 9.37 -1.88 -18.40
N ALA A 92 10.68 -1.88 -18.14
CA ALA A 92 11.39 -0.70 -17.64
C ALA A 92 11.30 0.46 -18.64
N GLU A 93 11.57 0.20 -19.93
CA GLU A 93 11.41 1.19 -21.01
C GLU A 93 9.98 1.74 -21.06
N HIS A 94 8.99 0.85 -20.99
CA HIS A 94 7.59 1.26 -21.00
C HIS A 94 7.19 2.14 -19.80
N VAL A 95 7.73 1.87 -18.61
CA VAL A 95 7.53 2.74 -17.43
C VAL A 95 8.14 4.11 -17.65
N VAL A 96 9.38 4.20 -18.16
CA VAL A 96 10.05 5.49 -18.43
C VAL A 96 9.33 6.27 -19.53
N MET A 97 8.83 5.60 -20.58
CA MET A 97 8.00 6.24 -21.61
C MET A 97 6.74 6.88 -21.03
N ILE A 98 6.07 6.19 -20.09
CA ILE A 98 4.91 6.75 -19.38
C ILE A 98 5.35 7.98 -18.59
N LEU A 99 6.40 7.89 -17.78
CA LEU A 99 6.90 9.03 -17.00
C LEU A 99 7.23 10.22 -17.91
N SER A 100 7.95 10.01 -19.01
CA SER A 100 8.24 11.06 -20.00
C SER A 100 6.97 11.69 -20.58
N LYS A 101 5.94 10.91 -20.92
CA LYS A 101 4.64 11.46 -21.37
C LYS A 101 3.96 12.30 -20.30
N LEU A 102 4.03 11.89 -19.04
CA LEU A 102 3.48 12.65 -17.91
C LEU A 102 4.27 13.94 -17.70
N ALA A 103 5.59 13.92 -17.85
CA ALA A 103 6.43 15.11 -17.76
C ALA A 103 6.07 16.14 -18.84
N LYS A 104 5.96 15.68 -20.09
CA LYS A 104 5.51 16.49 -21.25
C LYS A 104 4.12 17.09 -21.09
N SER A 105 3.28 16.53 -20.21
CA SER A 105 1.96 17.09 -19.87
C SER A 105 2.00 18.24 -18.86
N GLY A 106 3.20 18.73 -18.49
CA GLY A 106 3.40 19.83 -17.55
C GLY A 106 3.62 19.39 -16.10
N ARG A 107 4.22 18.20 -15.89
CA ARG A 107 4.56 17.70 -14.55
C ARG A 107 6.08 17.61 -14.38
N THR A 108 6.56 17.87 -13.18
CA THR A 108 7.95 17.62 -12.83
C THR A 108 8.07 16.22 -12.24
N ILE A 109 8.97 15.42 -12.77
CA ILE A 109 9.22 14.05 -12.29
C ILE A 109 10.70 13.95 -11.93
N VAL A 110 10.97 13.49 -10.72
CA VAL A 110 12.32 13.22 -10.23
C VAL A 110 12.40 11.74 -9.92
N CYS A 111 13.38 11.04 -10.49
CA CYS A 111 13.56 9.62 -10.25
C CYS A 111 15.01 9.23 -10.04
N THR A 112 15.23 8.21 -9.21
CA THR A 112 16.52 7.53 -9.01
C THR A 112 16.55 6.27 -9.88
N ILE A 113 17.66 6.00 -10.58
CA ILE A 113 17.81 4.80 -11.41
C ILE A 113 19.21 4.22 -11.19
N HIS A 114 19.28 2.96 -10.76
CA HIS A 114 20.52 2.32 -10.34
C HIS A 114 21.45 1.93 -11.50
N GLN A 115 20.92 1.69 -12.71
CA GLN A 115 21.69 1.35 -13.92
C GLN A 115 20.74 1.40 -15.13
N PRO A 116 20.59 2.55 -15.82
CA PRO A 116 19.71 2.63 -16.98
C PRO A 116 20.38 1.99 -18.21
N ALA A 117 19.61 1.24 -18.99
CA ALA A 117 20.06 0.82 -20.32
C ALA A 117 20.31 2.06 -21.20
N SER A 118 21.19 1.92 -22.20
CA SER A 118 21.61 3.02 -23.08
C SER A 118 20.44 3.76 -23.75
N GLN A 119 19.41 3.02 -24.16
CA GLN A 119 18.18 3.58 -24.72
C GLN A 119 17.42 4.44 -23.71
N LEU A 120 17.28 3.98 -22.46
CA LEU A 120 16.62 4.73 -21.39
C LEU A 120 17.38 6.00 -21.04
N TYR A 121 18.73 5.95 -21.00
CA TYR A 121 19.56 7.10 -20.66
C TYR A 121 19.27 8.32 -21.54
N LEU A 122 19.04 8.11 -22.84
CA LEU A 122 18.74 9.18 -23.79
C LEU A 122 17.30 9.70 -23.72
N MET A 123 16.41 9.05 -22.95
CA MET A 123 15.02 9.49 -22.78
C MET A 123 14.84 10.57 -21.71
N PHE A 124 15.85 10.79 -20.86
CA PHE A 124 15.78 11.78 -19.78
C PHE A 124 16.06 13.19 -20.30
N ASP A 125 15.27 14.15 -19.83
CA ASP A 125 15.44 15.57 -20.19
C ASP A 125 16.70 16.15 -19.50
N LYS A 126 16.91 15.82 -18.22
CA LYS A 126 18.11 16.13 -17.43
C LYS A 126 18.54 14.90 -16.63
N VAL A 127 19.84 14.71 -16.46
CA VAL A 127 20.46 13.66 -15.64
C VAL A 127 21.34 14.29 -14.58
N MET A 128 21.32 13.71 -13.37
CA MET A 128 22.17 14.10 -12.26
C MET A 128 22.98 12.89 -11.81
N PHE A 129 24.30 13.02 -11.78
CA PHE A 129 25.18 12.01 -11.21
C PHE A 129 25.69 12.49 -9.85
N LEU A 130 25.49 11.67 -8.82
CA LEU A 130 25.96 11.92 -7.46
C LEU A 130 27.05 10.93 -7.11
N ALA A 131 28.11 11.41 -6.46
CA ALA A 131 29.21 10.58 -5.98
C ALA A 131 29.72 11.14 -4.64
N SER A 132 29.80 10.27 -3.61
CA SER A 132 30.27 10.65 -2.26
C SER A 132 29.61 11.91 -1.68
N GLY A 133 28.30 12.09 -1.93
CA GLY A 133 27.53 13.26 -1.45
C GLY A 133 27.71 14.54 -2.27
N ARG A 134 28.54 14.54 -3.32
CA ARG A 134 28.74 15.68 -4.23
C ARG A 134 28.10 15.43 -5.60
N THR A 135 27.76 16.52 -6.28
CA THR A 135 27.28 16.47 -7.68
C THR A 135 28.47 16.33 -8.61
N ALA A 136 28.52 15.22 -9.35
CA ALA A 136 29.55 14.98 -10.35
C ALA A 136 29.18 15.60 -11.71
N PHE A 137 27.89 15.62 -12.04
CA PHE A 137 27.37 16.26 -13.26
C PHE A 137 25.86 16.51 -13.13
N PHE A 138 25.38 17.59 -13.74
CA PHE A 138 23.96 17.88 -13.95
C PHE A 138 23.77 18.57 -15.31
N GLY A 139 22.89 18.03 -16.16
CA GLY A 139 22.65 18.56 -17.50
C GLY A 139 21.91 17.57 -18.40
N SER A 140 21.92 17.79 -19.71
CA SER A 140 21.32 16.82 -20.65
C SER A 140 22.17 15.54 -20.78
N PRO A 141 21.60 14.39 -21.15
CA PRO A 141 22.35 13.15 -21.33
C PRO A 141 23.54 13.28 -22.31
N ARG A 142 23.37 14.10 -23.35
CA ARG A 142 24.39 14.36 -24.37
C ARG A 142 25.52 15.24 -23.86
N GLU A 143 25.19 16.28 -23.09
CA GLU A 143 26.18 17.11 -22.40
C GLU A 143 27.00 16.29 -21.41
N GLY A 144 26.36 15.33 -20.72
CA GLY A 144 27.04 14.41 -19.81
C GLY A 144 28.14 13.63 -20.52
N ILE A 145 27.83 13.04 -21.68
CA ILE A 145 28.83 12.29 -22.48
C ILE A 145 30.01 13.21 -22.84
N GLY A 146 29.75 14.43 -23.32
CA GLY A 146 30.80 15.38 -23.67
C GLY A 146 31.62 15.89 -22.48
N PHE A 147 31.00 16.02 -21.30
CA PHE A 147 31.71 16.41 -20.07
C PHE A 147 32.69 15.33 -19.61
N PHE A 148 32.26 14.06 -19.60
CA PHE A 148 33.13 12.95 -19.20
C PHE A 148 34.25 12.69 -20.23
N GLU A 149 34.00 12.92 -21.51
CA GLU A 149 35.04 12.92 -22.54
C GLU A 149 36.13 13.99 -22.28
N LYS A 150 35.73 15.23 -21.97
CA LYS A 150 36.66 16.30 -21.54
C LYS A 150 37.41 15.97 -20.25
N CYS A 151 36.81 15.17 -19.36
CA CYS A 151 37.46 14.72 -18.13
C CYS A 151 38.50 13.61 -18.35
N GLY A 152 38.64 13.08 -19.57
CA GLY A 152 39.57 12.00 -19.91
C GLY A 152 38.94 10.61 -19.96
N TYR A 153 37.60 10.52 -19.94
CA TYR A 153 36.85 9.26 -19.96
C TYR A 153 35.95 9.19 -21.21
N PRO A 154 36.53 9.03 -22.42
CA PRO A 154 35.75 8.93 -23.66
C PRO A 154 34.93 7.63 -23.67
N CYS A 155 33.66 7.71 -24.10
CA CYS A 155 32.80 6.54 -24.20
C CYS A 155 33.01 5.81 -25.54
N PRO A 156 33.38 4.51 -25.53
CA PRO A 156 33.40 3.70 -26.75
C PRO A 156 32.00 3.61 -27.39
N ARG A 157 31.94 3.49 -28.72
CA ARG A 157 30.66 3.44 -29.46
C ARG A 157 29.74 2.27 -29.07
N ASN A 158 30.32 1.16 -28.61
CA ASN A 158 29.60 -0.06 -28.24
C ASN A 158 29.38 -0.19 -26.72
N TYR A 159 29.61 0.87 -25.97
CA TYR A 159 29.50 0.86 -24.52
C TYR A 159 28.37 1.76 -24.05
N ASN A 160 27.70 1.38 -22.95
CA ASN A 160 26.62 2.18 -22.39
C ASN A 160 27.23 3.41 -21.68
N PRO A 161 26.92 4.64 -22.11
CA PRO A 161 27.48 5.85 -21.50
C PRO A 161 27.10 5.97 -20.02
N ALA A 162 25.88 5.56 -19.64
CA ALA A 162 25.47 5.61 -18.24
C ALA A 162 26.30 4.66 -17.37
N ASP A 163 26.54 3.43 -17.83
CA ASP A 163 27.36 2.46 -17.09
C ASP A 163 28.81 2.93 -16.97
N LEU A 164 29.36 3.57 -18.01
CA LEU A 164 30.72 4.12 -17.96
C LEU A 164 30.84 5.20 -16.89
N ILE A 165 29.89 6.14 -16.88
CA ILE A 165 29.87 7.24 -15.92
C ILE A 165 29.71 6.69 -14.49
N ILE A 166 28.77 5.77 -14.28
CA ILE A 166 28.54 5.14 -12.97
C ILE A 166 29.79 4.39 -12.51
N HIS A 167 30.43 3.61 -13.37
CA HIS A 167 31.65 2.87 -13.04
C HIS A 167 32.84 3.81 -12.73
N THR A 168 32.93 4.94 -13.44
CA THR A 168 33.96 5.96 -13.20
C THR A 168 33.75 6.66 -11.84
N LEU A 169 32.49 6.80 -11.41
CA LEU A 169 32.12 7.40 -10.13
C LEU A 169 32.00 6.40 -8.98
N ALA A 170 32.08 5.10 -9.26
CA ALA A 170 32.04 4.05 -8.25
C ALA A 170 33.36 3.95 -7.50
N VAL A 171 33.27 3.63 -6.20
CA VAL A 171 34.42 3.31 -5.35
C VAL A 171 34.60 1.80 -5.35
N VAL A 172 35.77 1.33 -5.79
CA VAL A 172 36.09 -0.09 -5.84
C VAL A 172 36.84 -0.48 -4.56
N PRO A 173 36.51 -1.62 -3.93
CA PRO A 173 37.27 -2.13 -2.79
C PRO A 173 38.75 -2.29 -3.15
N HIS A 174 39.66 -1.98 -2.23
CA HIS A 174 41.12 -2.04 -2.38
C HIS A 174 41.80 -0.91 -3.17
N GLU A 175 41.05 0.01 -3.79
CA GLU A 175 41.58 1.22 -4.46
C GLU A 175 40.83 2.50 -4.05
N GLU A 176 40.39 2.57 -2.79
CA GLU A 176 39.48 3.64 -2.35
C GLU A 176 40.08 5.04 -2.47
N ASP A 177 41.34 5.23 -2.08
CA ASP A 177 41.98 6.55 -2.07
C ASP A 177 42.14 7.13 -3.49
N VAL A 178 42.50 6.27 -4.45
CA VAL A 178 42.61 6.64 -5.86
C VAL A 178 41.23 6.98 -6.42
N CYS A 179 40.21 6.16 -6.12
CA CYS A 179 38.83 6.41 -6.55
C CYS A 179 38.28 7.71 -5.97
N ARG A 180 38.51 7.99 -4.69
CA ARG A 180 38.06 9.23 -4.04
C ARG A 180 38.75 10.45 -4.63
N THR A 181 40.05 10.36 -4.91
CA THR A 181 40.80 11.46 -5.56
C THR A 181 40.26 11.72 -6.97
N ARG A 182 39.95 10.68 -7.73
CA ARG A 182 39.30 10.77 -9.05
C ARG A 182 37.93 11.45 -8.96
N ILE A 183 37.07 11.00 -8.05
CA ILE A 183 35.72 11.55 -7.86
C ILE A 183 35.81 13.04 -7.50
N THR A 184 36.66 13.41 -6.54
CA THR A 184 36.88 14.80 -6.14
C THR A 184 37.33 15.65 -7.31
N SER A 185 38.29 15.16 -8.12
CA SER A 185 38.75 15.88 -9.31
C SER A 185 37.62 16.11 -10.34
N ILE A 186 36.75 15.13 -10.56
CA ILE A 186 35.62 15.26 -11.50
C ILE A 186 34.60 16.27 -10.95
N CYS A 187 34.25 16.18 -9.67
CA CYS A 187 33.34 17.12 -9.02
C CYS A 187 33.87 18.56 -9.05
N ASP A 188 35.16 18.76 -8.78
CA ASP A 188 35.79 20.08 -8.81
C ASP A 188 35.83 20.65 -10.24
N LYS A 189 36.09 19.80 -11.25
CA LYS A 189 36.00 20.19 -12.67
C LYS A 189 34.60 20.58 -13.09
N PHE A 190 33.58 19.91 -12.55
CA PHE A 190 32.18 20.28 -12.82
C PHE A 190 31.85 21.63 -12.19
N GLU A 191 32.19 21.82 -10.92
CA GLU A 191 31.90 23.03 -10.14
C GLU A 191 32.63 24.27 -10.69
N ALA A 192 33.90 24.13 -11.09
CA ALA A 192 34.67 25.20 -11.73
C ALA A 192 34.36 25.38 -13.23
N GLY A 193 33.75 24.37 -13.85
CA GLY A 193 33.48 24.30 -15.28
C GLY A 193 32.31 25.17 -15.73
N GLU A 194 32.11 25.21 -17.05
CA GLU A 194 31.01 25.94 -17.69
C GLU A 194 29.63 25.46 -17.20
N TYR A 195 29.43 24.14 -17.13
CA TYR A 195 28.16 23.55 -16.69
C TYR A 195 27.80 23.89 -15.23
N GLY A 196 28.79 23.87 -14.31
CA GLY A 196 28.56 24.23 -12.91
C GLY A 196 28.21 25.71 -12.73
N LYS A 197 28.86 26.60 -13.49
CA LYS A 197 28.54 28.03 -13.49
C LYS A 197 27.14 28.31 -14.00
N ILE A 198 26.76 27.72 -15.14
CA ILE A 198 25.40 27.85 -15.69
C ILE A 198 24.36 27.36 -14.67
N LEU A 199 24.60 26.23 -14.02
CA LEU A 199 23.70 25.71 -12.98
C LEU A 199 23.57 26.68 -11.80
N ASN A 200 24.68 27.26 -11.32
CA ASN A 200 24.65 28.22 -10.23
C ASN A 200 23.92 29.52 -10.61
N GLU A 201 24.06 29.97 -11.85
CA GLU A 201 23.29 31.11 -12.39
C GLU A 201 21.80 30.77 -12.50
N GLU A 202 21.44 29.59 -13.01
CA GLU A 202 20.05 29.11 -13.04
C GLU A 202 19.46 29.09 -11.62
N LEU A 203 20.18 28.51 -10.65
CA LEU A 203 19.77 28.44 -9.24
C LEU A 203 19.60 29.83 -8.61
N ALA A 204 20.51 30.77 -8.89
CA ALA A 204 20.42 32.14 -8.39
C ALA A 204 19.20 32.88 -8.95
N ASN A 205 18.79 32.55 -10.19
CA ASN A 205 17.61 33.12 -10.84
C ASN A 205 16.29 32.47 -10.39
N VAL A 206 16.32 31.30 -9.75
CA VAL A 206 15.13 30.67 -9.19
C VAL A 206 14.66 31.47 -7.97
N LYS A 207 13.67 32.33 -8.18
CA LYS A 207 12.90 32.93 -7.09
C LYS A 207 12.11 31.82 -6.41
N CYS A 208 12.31 31.60 -5.12
CA CYS A 208 11.45 30.72 -4.32
C CYS A 208 10.00 31.25 -4.40
N THR A 209 9.20 30.63 -5.26
CA THR A 209 7.77 30.90 -5.39
C THR A 209 6.99 30.21 -4.27
N GLU A 210 5.69 30.51 -4.19
CA GLU A 210 4.78 29.88 -3.24
C GLU A 210 4.87 28.35 -3.34
N VAL A 211 5.17 27.71 -2.20
CA VAL A 211 5.18 26.25 -2.09
C VAL A 211 3.79 25.75 -2.46
N PRO A 212 3.64 24.82 -3.43
CA PRO A 212 2.33 24.33 -3.84
C PRO A 212 1.57 23.81 -2.62
N PRO A 213 0.26 24.12 -2.50
CA PRO A 213 -0.52 23.76 -1.33
C PRO A 213 -0.42 22.27 -1.09
N GLY A 214 -0.04 21.91 0.14
CA GLY A 214 0.04 20.52 0.58
C GLY A 214 -1.29 19.79 0.34
N ARG A 215 -1.19 18.47 0.14
CA ARG A 215 -2.33 17.62 -0.15
C ARG A 215 -3.41 17.78 0.94
N ARG A 216 -4.57 18.33 0.58
CA ARG A 216 -5.71 18.44 1.50
C ARG A 216 -6.29 17.05 1.75
N ARG A 217 -6.32 16.65 3.02
CA ARG A 217 -6.95 15.40 3.45
C ARG A 217 -8.46 15.47 3.26
N VAL A 218 -9.07 14.32 2.97
CA VAL A 218 -10.52 14.17 2.88
C VAL A 218 -11.11 14.12 4.30
N ASN A 219 -12.37 14.51 4.48
CA ASN A 219 -13.08 14.41 5.75
C ASN A 219 -13.04 12.99 6.34
N ILE A 220 -12.93 12.87 7.66
CA ILE A 220 -12.83 11.61 8.41
C ILE A 220 -13.98 10.66 8.05
N GLY A 221 -15.23 11.15 7.95
CA GLY A 221 -16.37 10.31 7.58
C GLY A 221 -16.24 9.66 6.20
N VAL A 222 -15.67 10.37 5.22
CA VAL A 222 -15.41 9.79 3.88
C VAL A 222 -14.26 8.81 3.92
N GLN A 223 -13.23 9.07 4.74
CA GLN A 223 -12.13 8.12 4.97
C GLN A 223 -12.68 6.80 5.55
N VAL A 224 -13.44 6.89 6.63
CA VAL A 224 -14.06 5.73 7.31
C VAL A 224 -14.98 4.98 6.34
N ALA A 225 -15.86 5.67 5.61
CA ALA A 225 -16.75 5.01 4.66
C ALA A 225 -16.01 4.31 3.50
N ALA A 226 -14.94 4.91 2.99
CA ALA A 226 -14.14 4.31 1.92
C ALA A 226 -13.32 3.10 2.41
N LEU A 227 -12.75 3.18 3.62
CA LEU A 227 -12.03 2.09 4.25
C LEU A 227 -12.97 0.97 4.69
N LEU A 228 -14.14 1.29 5.23
CA LEU A 228 -15.16 0.31 5.59
C LEU A 228 -15.58 -0.49 4.37
N HIS A 229 -15.90 0.19 3.26
CA HIS A 229 -16.20 -0.47 1.99
C HIS A 229 -15.06 -1.39 1.51
N ARG A 230 -13.80 -0.94 1.65
CA ARG A 230 -12.61 -1.74 1.31
C ARG A 230 -12.55 -3.04 2.12
N TYR A 231 -12.63 -2.93 3.44
CA TYR A 231 -12.49 -4.08 4.35
C TYR A 231 -13.71 -5.00 4.33
N SER A 232 -14.92 -4.46 4.12
CA SER A 232 -16.10 -5.30 3.89
C SER A 232 -15.98 -6.16 2.64
N LEU A 233 -15.47 -5.60 1.53
CA LEU A 233 -15.22 -6.39 0.32
C LEU A 233 -14.12 -7.44 0.51
N ASP A 234 -13.06 -7.09 1.25
CA ASP A 234 -11.98 -8.02 1.59
C ASP A 234 -12.51 -9.20 2.42
N ASN A 235 -13.26 -8.91 3.49
CA ASN A 235 -13.87 -9.92 4.36
C ASN A 235 -14.87 -10.82 3.60
N LEU A 236 -15.67 -10.25 2.69
CA LEU A 236 -16.64 -11.02 1.89
C LEU A 236 -15.97 -11.92 0.85
N ARG A 237 -14.85 -11.48 0.25
CA ARG A 237 -14.18 -12.20 -0.85
C ARG A 237 -13.03 -13.10 -0.41
N ASN A 238 -12.58 -12.97 0.83
CA ASN A 238 -11.63 -13.86 1.46
C ASN A 238 -12.34 -14.73 2.53
N PRO A 239 -13.11 -15.75 2.12
CA PRO A 239 -13.94 -16.52 3.05
C PRO A 239 -13.13 -17.51 3.90
N SER A 240 -11.80 -17.56 3.78
CA SER A 240 -10.97 -18.53 4.52
C SER A 240 -11.13 -18.36 6.03
N LEU A 241 -10.95 -17.13 6.53
CA LEU A 241 -11.14 -16.78 7.93
C LEU A 241 -12.60 -16.99 8.36
N ALA A 242 -13.55 -16.51 7.56
CA ALA A 242 -14.98 -16.61 7.87
C ALA A 242 -15.45 -18.06 8.00
N ARG A 243 -15.07 -18.92 7.04
CA ARG A 243 -15.41 -20.36 7.06
C ARG A 243 -14.75 -21.07 8.23
N ALA A 244 -13.47 -20.80 8.49
CA ALA A 244 -12.74 -21.40 9.61
C ALA A 244 -13.41 -21.04 10.95
N LYS A 245 -13.79 -19.77 11.13
CA LYS A 245 -14.47 -19.29 12.34
C LYS A 245 -15.87 -19.87 12.49
N LEU A 246 -16.69 -19.87 11.43
CA LEU A 246 -18.02 -20.48 11.44
C LEU A 246 -17.95 -21.97 11.80
N MET A 247 -17.02 -22.71 11.19
CA MET A 247 -16.83 -24.14 11.49
C MET A 247 -16.35 -24.35 12.94
N GLN A 248 -15.36 -23.58 13.40
CA GLN A 248 -14.87 -23.62 14.78
C GLN A 248 -16.02 -23.38 15.77
N LYS A 249 -16.82 -22.33 15.55
CA LYS A 249 -17.94 -21.95 16.41
C LYS A 249 -19.08 -22.96 16.40
N PHE A 250 -19.37 -23.56 15.25
CA PHE A 250 -20.35 -24.64 15.14
C PHE A 250 -19.91 -25.87 15.95
N VAL A 251 -18.67 -26.34 15.78
CA VAL A 251 -18.13 -27.49 16.52
C VAL A 251 -18.08 -27.22 18.02
N MET A 252 -17.65 -26.03 18.42
CA MET A 252 -17.60 -25.64 19.83
C MET A 252 -19.00 -25.54 20.45
N GLY A 253 -19.99 -25.03 19.70
CA GLY A 253 -21.39 -25.01 20.13
C GLY A 253 -21.94 -26.41 20.40
N ILE A 254 -21.62 -27.38 19.53
CA ILE A 254 -21.96 -28.80 19.74
C ILE A 254 -21.24 -29.34 20.98
N PHE A 255 -19.94 -29.07 21.11
CA PHE A 255 -19.14 -29.56 22.25
C PHE A 255 -19.70 -29.09 23.60
N VAL A 256 -19.93 -27.77 23.76
CA VAL A 256 -20.52 -27.22 24.98
C VAL A 256 -21.96 -27.72 25.18
N GLY A 257 -22.74 -27.81 24.11
CA GLY A 257 -24.10 -28.34 24.13
C GLY A 257 -24.19 -29.79 24.59
N LEU A 258 -23.24 -30.64 24.20
CA LEU A 258 -23.16 -32.04 24.65
C LEU A 258 -22.68 -32.14 26.10
N LEU A 259 -21.72 -31.29 26.50
CA LEU A 259 -21.16 -31.31 27.86
C LEU A 259 -22.21 -30.97 28.93
N TYR A 260 -23.13 -30.06 28.61
CA TYR A 260 -24.21 -29.62 29.49
C TYR A 260 -25.61 -30.04 29.00
N PHE A 261 -25.69 -31.14 28.26
CA PHE A 261 -26.91 -31.58 27.57
C PHE A 261 -28.11 -31.69 28.51
N GLN A 262 -29.19 -30.96 28.21
CA GLN A 262 -30.47 -30.94 28.93
C GLN A 262 -30.30 -30.94 30.47
N THR A 263 -29.54 -29.97 30.98
CA THR A 263 -29.24 -29.90 32.42
C THR A 263 -30.53 -29.65 33.22
N PRO A 264 -30.88 -30.51 34.20
CA PRO A 264 -32.09 -30.32 35.00
C PRO A 264 -31.95 -29.13 35.97
N LEU A 265 -33.05 -28.41 36.22
CA LEU A 265 -33.13 -27.30 37.19
C LEU A 265 -33.05 -27.82 38.65
N SER A 266 -31.87 -28.29 39.05
CA SER A 266 -31.52 -28.67 40.41
C SER A 266 -30.43 -27.75 40.97
N LEU A 267 -30.13 -27.84 42.27
CA LEU A 267 -29.05 -27.04 42.90
C LEU A 267 -27.69 -27.24 42.20
N VAL A 268 -27.39 -28.48 41.75
CA VAL A 268 -26.21 -28.81 40.94
C VAL A 268 -26.35 -28.29 39.52
N GLY A 269 -27.57 -28.35 38.96
CA GLY A 269 -27.88 -27.84 37.62
C GLY A 269 -27.62 -26.34 37.47
N ILE A 270 -27.89 -25.54 38.50
CA ILE A 270 -27.55 -24.10 38.50
C ILE A 270 -26.05 -23.89 38.34
N GLY A 271 -25.22 -24.69 39.02
CA GLY A 271 -23.77 -24.67 38.85
C GLY A 271 -23.32 -25.03 37.43
N ASN A 272 -23.93 -26.05 36.84
CA ASN A 272 -23.68 -26.46 35.45
C ASN A 272 -24.07 -25.38 34.44
N LEU A 273 -25.22 -24.71 34.62
CA LEU A 273 -25.66 -23.61 33.77
C LEU A 273 -24.72 -22.40 33.87
N ASN A 274 -24.26 -22.06 35.08
CA ASN A 274 -23.25 -21.01 35.27
C ASN A 274 -21.93 -21.37 34.57
N GLY A 275 -21.51 -22.65 34.64
CA GLY A 275 -20.36 -23.15 33.89
C GLY A 275 -20.53 -23.01 32.37
N ALA A 276 -21.70 -23.38 31.84
CA ALA A 276 -22.03 -23.24 30.43
C ALA A 276 -21.97 -21.77 29.96
N LEU A 277 -22.57 -20.85 30.73
CA LEU A 277 -22.53 -19.41 30.44
C LEU A 277 -21.11 -18.84 30.50
N PHE A 278 -20.32 -19.24 31.50
CA PHE A 278 -18.91 -18.85 31.61
C PHE A 278 -18.11 -19.30 30.38
N TYR A 279 -18.29 -20.55 29.94
CA TYR A 279 -17.64 -21.06 28.73
C TYR A 279 -18.08 -20.31 27.46
N LEU A 280 -19.38 -20.03 27.32
CA LEU A 280 -19.89 -19.26 26.17
C LEU A 280 -19.27 -17.86 26.10
N VAL A 281 -19.24 -17.13 27.22
CA VAL A 281 -18.64 -15.79 27.30
C VAL A 281 -17.12 -15.85 27.04
N GLY A 282 -16.43 -16.79 27.67
CA GLY A 282 -15.00 -16.98 27.50
C GLY A 282 -14.63 -17.28 26.05
N GLU A 283 -15.33 -18.21 25.42
CA GLU A 283 -15.08 -18.62 24.04
C GLU A 283 -15.43 -17.52 23.02
N LEU A 284 -16.50 -16.75 23.23
CA LEU A 284 -16.80 -15.57 22.39
C LEU A 284 -15.68 -14.51 22.47
N THR A 285 -15.07 -14.34 23.65
CA THR A 285 -14.03 -13.33 23.87
C THR A 285 -12.66 -13.77 23.38
N TYR A 286 -12.18 -14.95 23.78
CA TYR A 286 -10.82 -15.40 23.44
C TYR A 286 -10.68 -15.72 21.95
N SER A 287 -11.68 -16.38 21.35
CA SER A 287 -11.61 -16.76 19.93
C SER A 287 -11.59 -15.56 19.00
N THR A 288 -12.35 -14.50 19.31
CA THR A 288 -12.35 -13.25 18.53
C THR A 288 -11.02 -12.51 18.70
N LEU A 289 -10.52 -12.40 19.93
CA LEU A 289 -9.21 -11.81 20.23
C LEU A 289 -8.07 -12.49 19.45
N PHE A 290 -7.97 -13.82 19.49
CA PHE A 290 -6.95 -14.55 18.74
C PHE A 290 -7.12 -14.42 17.22
N GLY A 291 -8.36 -14.35 16.72
CA GLY A 291 -8.62 -14.09 15.30
C GLY A 291 -8.09 -12.73 14.85
N ILE A 292 -8.32 -11.68 15.64
CA ILE A 292 -7.81 -10.34 15.35
C ILE A 292 -6.28 -10.31 15.47
N LEU A 293 -5.71 -10.92 16.52
CA LEU A 293 -4.27 -10.93 16.77
C LEU A 293 -3.48 -11.60 15.63
N THR A 294 -4.06 -12.62 14.99
CA THR A 294 -3.42 -13.32 13.87
C THR A 294 -3.58 -12.60 12.54
N CYS A 295 -4.71 -11.93 12.29
CA CYS A 295 -4.97 -11.26 11.01
C CYS A 295 -4.47 -9.81 10.94
N LEU A 296 -4.57 -9.04 12.03
CA LEU A 296 -4.25 -7.61 12.03
C LEU A 296 -2.79 -7.28 11.64
N PRO A 297 -1.76 -8.04 12.06
CA PRO A 297 -0.38 -7.76 11.66
C PRO A 297 -0.16 -7.83 10.14
N SER A 298 -0.95 -8.61 9.41
CA SER A 298 -0.83 -8.72 7.96
C SER A 298 -1.23 -7.44 7.22
N ASP A 299 -2.05 -6.57 7.83
CA ASP A 299 -2.46 -5.28 7.27
C ASP A 299 -1.37 -4.20 7.46
N TYR A 300 -0.51 -4.35 8.47
CA TYR A 300 0.43 -3.31 8.91
C TYR A 300 1.29 -2.72 7.80
N PRO A 301 1.91 -3.50 6.88
CA PRO A 301 2.75 -2.92 5.83
C PRO A 301 2.00 -1.99 4.87
N LEU A 302 0.71 -2.26 4.62
CA LEU A 302 -0.12 -1.40 3.79
C LEU A 302 -0.52 -0.12 4.55
N VAL A 303 -0.93 -0.26 5.80
CA VAL A 303 -1.37 0.85 6.65
C VAL A 303 -0.23 1.82 6.93
N ALA A 304 0.96 1.32 7.26
CA ALA A 304 2.14 2.14 7.49
C ALA A 304 2.47 2.99 6.25
N LYS A 305 2.45 2.38 5.06
CA LYS A 305 2.66 3.10 3.80
C LYS A 305 1.61 4.19 3.57
N GLU A 306 0.33 3.84 3.63
CA GLU A 306 -0.76 4.78 3.39
C GLU A 306 -0.82 5.93 4.42
N TYR A 307 -0.35 5.66 5.66
CA TYR A 307 -0.20 6.65 6.72
C TYR A 307 0.94 7.63 6.43
N HIS A 308 2.14 7.13 6.06
CA HIS A 308 3.28 7.97 5.68
C HIS A 308 2.99 8.79 4.41
N ASP A 309 2.21 8.26 3.47
CA ASP A 309 1.71 8.99 2.29
C ASP A 309 0.64 10.06 2.64
N GLY A 310 0.22 10.13 3.91
CA GLY A 310 -0.69 11.12 4.44
C GLY A 310 -2.15 10.98 3.97
N ILE A 311 -2.57 9.77 3.57
CA ILE A 311 -3.88 9.52 2.93
C ILE A 311 -5.04 9.58 3.95
N TYR A 312 -4.87 8.96 5.12
CA TYR A 312 -5.89 8.90 6.18
C TYR A 312 -5.26 8.85 7.57
N TYR A 313 -6.09 9.14 8.59
CA TYR A 313 -5.70 9.01 9.99
C TYR A 313 -5.74 7.54 10.46
N VAL A 314 -4.84 7.17 11.38
CA VAL A 314 -4.85 5.84 12.02
C VAL A 314 -6.20 5.55 12.67
N PHE A 315 -6.84 6.56 13.27
CA PHE A 315 -8.19 6.45 13.82
C PHE A 315 -9.23 6.03 12.77
N SER A 316 -9.20 6.62 11.57
CA SER A 316 -10.12 6.26 10.47
C SER A 316 -9.96 4.80 10.04
N TYR A 317 -8.72 4.32 10.01
CA TYR A 317 -8.41 2.90 9.75
C TYR A 317 -8.96 2.00 10.84
N TYR A 318 -8.64 2.30 12.10
CA TYR A 318 -9.05 1.47 13.23
C TYR A 318 -10.57 1.35 13.32
N LEU A 319 -11.28 2.48 13.23
CA LEU A 319 -12.74 2.50 13.26
C LEU A 319 -13.35 1.71 12.10
N ALA A 320 -12.86 1.90 10.87
CA ALA A 320 -13.33 1.14 9.71
C ALA A 320 -13.06 -0.37 9.84
N ARG A 321 -11.92 -0.75 10.40
CA ARG A 321 -11.54 -2.16 10.58
C ARG A 321 -12.43 -2.84 11.63
N VAL A 322 -12.66 -2.20 12.79
CA VAL A 322 -13.59 -2.68 13.82
C VAL A 322 -15.00 -2.86 13.23
N LEU A 323 -15.53 -1.84 12.56
CA LEU A 323 -16.86 -1.90 11.94
C LEU A 323 -16.95 -3.00 10.87
N SER A 324 -15.88 -3.27 10.13
CA SER A 324 -15.86 -4.34 9.11
C SER A 324 -15.94 -5.75 9.69
N TYR A 325 -15.49 -5.94 10.93
CA TYR A 325 -15.48 -7.24 11.62
C TYR A 325 -16.75 -7.51 12.42
N LEU A 326 -17.48 -6.48 12.85
CA LEU A 326 -18.73 -6.65 13.61
C LEU A 326 -19.71 -7.64 12.96
N PRO A 327 -20.06 -7.54 11.66
CA PRO A 327 -20.99 -8.48 11.05
C PRO A 327 -20.45 -9.92 11.07
N LEU A 328 -19.15 -10.09 10.87
CA LEU A 328 -18.52 -11.41 10.81
C LEU A 328 -18.55 -12.11 12.17
N PHE A 329 -18.13 -11.41 13.23
CA PHE A 329 -18.08 -11.95 14.59
C PHE A 329 -19.45 -12.00 15.29
N SER A 330 -20.43 -11.24 14.81
CA SER A 330 -21.82 -11.39 15.28
C SER A 330 -22.45 -12.66 14.73
N ILE A 331 -22.23 -12.97 13.45
CA ILE A 331 -22.87 -14.14 12.81
C ILE A 331 -22.31 -15.46 13.37
N ASP A 332 -21.00 -15.59 13.57
CA ASP A 332 -20.40 -16.81 14.12
C ASP A 332 -20.72 -17.00 15.61
N GLY A 333 -20.80 -15.91 16.38
CA GLY A 333 -21.24 -15.92 17.77
C GLY A 333 -22.70 -16.34 17.92
N LEU A 334 -23.59 -15.78 17.10
CA LEU A 334 -25.01 -16.17 17.07
C LEU A 334 -25.19 -17.63 16.69
N LEU A 335 -24.38 -18.16 15.76
CA LEU A 335 -24.42 -19.58 15.39
C LEU A 335 -24.09 -20.48 16.59
N MET A 336 -23.03 -20.15 17.35
CA MET A 336 -22.64 -20.93 18.53
C MET A 336 -23.73 -20.89 19.61
N ILE A 337 -24.26 -19.69 19.90
CA ILE A 337 -25.33 -19.51 20.88
C ILE A 337 -26.55 -20.31 20.43
N TYR A 338 -26.96 -20.22 19.16
CA TYR A 338 -28.12 -20.93 18.65
C TYR A 338 -27.99 -22.45 18.83
N VAL A 339 -26.85 -23.05 18.46
CA VAL A 339 -26.63 -24.50 18.62
C VAL A 339 -26.61 -24.90 20.10
N CYS A 340 -25.84 -24.18 20.91
CA CYS A 340 -25.67 -24.50 22.33
C CYS A 340 -26.97 -24.33 23.11
N TYR A 341 -27.78 -23.32 22.77
CA TYR A 341 -28.95 -22.93 23.54
C TYR A 341 -29.99 -24.05 23.67
N TRP A 342 -30.31 -24.67 22.52
CA TRP A 342 -31.27 -25.76 22.47
C TRP A 342 -30.72 -27.06 23.06
N MET A 343 -29.41 -27.29 22.96
CA MET A 343 -28.78 -28.51 23.49
C MET A 343 -28.67 -28.50 25.01
N VAL A 344 -28.31 -27.36 25.61
CA VAL A 344 -28.22 -27.21 27.07
C VAL A 344 -29.61 -27.21 27.71
N GLY A 345 -30.63 -26.78 26.97
CA GLY A 345 -32.00 -26.68 27.46
C GLY A 345 -32.25 -25.40 28.25
N PHE A 346 -31.67 -24.27 27.82
CA PHE A 346 -31.99 -22.97 28.42
C PHE A 346 -33.49 -22.65 28.26
N SER A 347 -34.00 -21.79 29.14
CA SER A 347 -35.43 -21.48 29.23
C SER A 347 -36.01 -20.95 27.93
N SER A 348 -37.09 -21.53 27.42
CA SER A 348 -37.74 -21.12 26.16
C SER A 348 -38.65 -19.87 26.28
N SER A 349 -38.86 -19.35 27.48
CA SER A 349 -39.78 -18.22 27.72
C SER A 349 -39.06 -16.87 27.60
N LEU A 350 -39.52 -16.02 26.68
CA LEU A 350 -39.01 -14.65 26.48
C LEU A 350 -39.05 -13.83 27.78
N THR A 351 -40.10 -14.04 28.60
CA THR A 351 -40.26 -13.36 29.88
C THR A 351 -39.17 -13.69 30.90
N GLN A 352 -38.61 -14.92 30.87
CA GLN A 352 -37.51 -15.32 31.75
C GLN A 352 -36.14 -14.81 31.27
N VAL A 353 -36.01 -14.43 30.00
CA VAL A 353 -34.80 -13.83 29.43
C VAL A 353 -34.79 -12.30 29.63
N GLU A 354 -35.96 -11.65 29.58
CA GLU A 354 -36.10 -10.21 29.85
C GLU A 354 -36.07 -9.86 31.34
N PHE A 355 -36.61 -10.73 32.21
CA PHE A 355 -36.66 -10.48 33.66
C PHE A 355 -35.30 -10.18 34.29
N PRO A 356 -34.21 -10.95 34.03
CA PRO A 356 -32.89 -10.70 34.62
C PRO A 356 -32.24 -9.40 34.12
N VAL A 357 -32.54 -8.99 32.88
CA VAL A 357 -31.99 -7.77 32.28
C VAL A 357 -32.59 -6.53 32.95
N PHE A 358 -33.86 -6.57 33.32
CA PHE A 358 -34.56 -5.46 34.00
C PHE A 358 -34.57 -5.56 35.54
N SER A 359 -34.41 -6.75 36.12
CA SER A 359 -34.40 -6.98 37.58
C SER A 359 -33.02 -6.85 38.22
N SER A 360 -31.95 -6.58 37.47
CA SER A 360 -30.61 -6.23 38.00
C SER A 360 -30.57 -4.85 38.71
N ARG A 361 -31.72 -4.32 39.14
CA ARG A 361 -31.78 -3.31 40.20
C ARG A 361 -31.82 -4.04 41.55
N PHE A 362 -30.63 -4.09 42.17
CA PHE A 362 -30.41 -4.20 43.61
C PHE A 362 -31.30 -5.18 44.39
N VAL A 363 -30.72 -6.33 44.74
CA VAL A 363 -30.82 -6.86 46.10
C VAL A 363 -29.41 -7.18 46.57
#